data_AF-A0A953EZB5-F1
#
_entry.id   AF-A0A953EZB5-F1
#
_cell.length_a   1.000
_cell.length_b   1.000
_cell.length_c   1.000
_cell.angle_alpha   90.00
_cell.angle_beta   90.00
_cell.angle_gamma   90.00
#
_symmetry.space_group_name_H-M   'P 1'
#
loop_
_entity.id
_entity.type
_entity.pdbx_description
1 polymer ?
#
loop_
_entity_poly.entity_id
_entity_poly.type
_entity_poly.pdbx_seq_one_letter_code
_entity_poly.pdbx_strand_id
1 'polypeptide(L)'
;MPQRAIAILMLPLFACAFALAAAPDAEMQQSVRRLVARLDQPAVADRDAAEKSLLELGPKILPLLPEPSPRASAETRERLARIRVALQRTRDEA
;
A
#
# COMPACT_ATOMS: atom_id res chain seq x y z
N MET A 1 43.88 51.86 -15.24
CA MET A 1 42.85 51.93 -14.18
C MET A 1 41.88 50.78 -14.34
N PRO A 2 41.35 50.26 -13.22
CA PRO A 2 41.27 48.82 -12.97
C PRO A 2 39.83 48.28 -12.92
N GLN A 3 39.77 46.94 -12.93
CA GLN A 3 38.80 46.10 -12.19
C GLN A 3 37.32 46.40 -12.34
N ARG A 4 36.57 45.40 -12.81
CA ARG A 4 35.42 44.82 -12.11
C ARG A 4 34.71 43.77 -12.97
N ALA A 5 34.88 42.51 -12.60
CA ALA A 5 33.88 41.46 -12.79
C ALA A 5 34.28 40.34 -11.83
N ILE A 6 33.99 40.54 -10.54
CA ILE A 6 32.81 39.97 -9.89
C ILE A 6 32.93 38.45 -9.89
N ALA A 7 33.38 37.99 -8.74
CA ALA A 7 33.35 36.61 -8.30
C ALA A 7 31.95 36.02 -8.47
N ILE A 8 31.87 34.87 -9.11
CA ILE A 8 30.78 33.91 -8.87
C ILE A 8 31.44 32.56 -8.60
N LEU A 9 31.83 32.41 -7.34
CA LEU A 9 31.96 31.13 -6.65
C LEU A 9 30.59 30.44 -6.73
N MET A 10 30.43 29.42 -7.57
CA MET A 10 29.23 28.58 -7.67
C MET A 10 29.55 27.14 -7.29
N LEU A 11 29.55 26.90 -5.99
CA LEU A 11 29.10 25.66 -5.35
C LEU A 11 28.35 26.15 -4.09
N PRO A 12 27.34 25.45 -3.54
CA PRO A 12 27.04 24.03 -3.72
C PRO A 12 25.54 23.72 -3.82
N LEU A 13 25.06 22.79 -4.67
CA LEU A 13 23.68 22.33 -4.49
C LEU A 13 23.33 20.99 -5.14
N PHE A 14 22.84 20.11 -4.26
CA PHE A 14 21.76 19.16 -4.53
C PHE A 14 22.11 17.82 -5.19
N ALA A 15 22.57 16.89 -4.36
CA ALA A 15 22.10 15.51 -4.45
C ALA A 15 22.13 14.87 -3.06
N CYS A 16 21.33 15.41 -2.13
CA CYS A 16 20.89 14.60 -1.00
C CYS A 16 19.93 13.56 -1.60
N ALA A 17 20.47 12.41 -1.99
CA ALA A 17 19.68 11.26 -2.38
C ALA A 17 18.95 10.77 -1.12
N PHE A 18 17.78 11.38 -0.86
CA PHE A 18 16.92 11.03 0.25
C PHE A 18 16.26 9.69 -0.09
N ALA A 19 17.00 8.60 0.07
CA ALA A 19 16.43 7.27 0.16
C ALA A 19 15.69 7.19 1.50
N LEU A 20 14.45 7.71 1.52
CA LEU A 20 13.54 7.53 2.63
C LEU A 20 13.15 6.05 2.62
N ALA A 21 13.89 5.23 3.36
CA ALA A 21 13.51 3.85 3.62
C ALA A 21 12.12 3.87 4.25
N ALA A 22 11.10 3.48 3.47
CA ALA A 22 9.75 3.35 3.99
C ALA A 22 9.79 2.33 5.12
N ALA A 23 9.20 2.67 6.27
CA ALA A 23 9.07 1.70 7.35
C ALA A 23 8.34 0.46 6.82
N PRO A 24 8.73 -0.76 7.24
CA PRO A 24 8.15 -2.01 6.73
C PRO A 24 6.61 -2.04 6.84
N ASP A 25 6.05 -1.39 7.85
CA ASP A 25 4.61 -1.27 8.05
C ASP A 25 3.92 -0.40 6.98
N ALA A 26 4.59 0.65 6.49
CA ALA A 26 4.06 1.52 5.45
C ALA A 26 3.97 0.80 4.09
N GLU A 27 4.98 -0.01 3.77
CA GLU A 27 4.97 -0.84 2.56
C GLU A 27 3.88 -1.93 2.64
N MET A 28 3.69 -2.53 3.81
CA MET A 28 2.63 -3.50 4.03
C MET A 28 1.25 -2.85 3.88
N GLN A 29 1.02 -1.71 4.52
CA GLN A 29 -0.23 -0.98 4.40
C GLN A 29 -0.52 -0.58 2.95
N GLN A 30 0.50 -0.11 2.21
CA GLN A 30 0.33 0.24 0.80
C GLN A 30 -0.01 -1.00 -0.04
N SER A 31 0.63 -2.14 0.23
CA SER A 31 0.35 -3.40 -0.47
C SER A 31 -1.07 -3.89 -0.21
N VAL A 32 -1.53 -3.85 1.05
CA VAL A 32 -2.92 -4.17 1.41
C VAL A 32 -3.90 -3.25 0.66
N ARG A 33 -3.66 -1.92 0.64
CA ARG A 33 -4.51 -0.97 -0.09
C ARG A 33 -4.57 -1.29 -1.60
N ARG A 34 -3.43 -1.61 -2.22
CA ARG A 34 -3.37 -1.98 -3.63
C ARG A 34 -4.17 -3.25 -3.93
N LEU A 35 -4.06 -4.26 -3.07
CA LEU A 35 -4.80 -5.51 -3.23
C LEU A 35 -6.30 -5.31 -3.02
N VAL A 36 -6.71 -4.52 -2.02
CA VAL A 36 -8.12 -4.19 -1.81
C VAL A 36 -8.71 -3.43 -2.99
N ALA A 37 -7.97 -2.50 -3.60
CA ALA A 37 -8.41 -1.82 -4.82
C ALA A 37 -8.55 -2.78 -6.02
N ARG A 38 -7.80 -3.90 -6.03
CA ARG A 38 -7.93 -4.94 -7.07
C ARG A 38 -9.17 -5.82 -6.90
N LEU A 39 -9.75 -5.88 -5.70
CA LEU A 39 -11.01 -6.60 -5.46
C LEU A 39 -12.20 -6.00 -6.25
N ASP A 40 -12.08 -4.75 -6.71
CA ASP A 40 -13.14 -4.07 -7.48
C ASP A 40 -12.86 -4.05 -9.00
N GLN A 41 -11.87 -4.82 -9.48
CA GLN A 41 -11.55 -4.87 -10.90
C GLN A 41 -12.58 -5.68 -11.70
N PRO A 42 -12.81 -5.33 -12.98
CA PRO A 42 -13.85 -5.97 -13.79
C PRO A 42 -13.56 -7.45 -14.08
N ALA A 43 -12.28 -7.83 -14.20
CA ALA A 43 -11.89 -9.21 -14.46
C ALA A 43 -11.96 -10.05 -13.18
N VAL A 44 -12.68 -11.18 -13.25
CA VAL A 44 -12.81 -12.14 -12.14
C VAL A 44 -11.44 -12.63 -11.66
N ALA A 45 -10.54 -12.92 -12.61
CA ALA A 45 -9.19 -13.40 -12.32
C ALA A 45 -8.39 -12.42 -11.46
N ASP A 46 -8.52 -11.10 -11.69
CA ASP A 46 -7.84 -10.09 -10.88
C ASP A 46 -8.38 -10.03 -9.46
N ARG A 47 -9.71 -10.18 -9.30
CA ARG A 47 -10.36 -10.20 -7.98
C ARG A 47 -9.95 -11.43 -7.18
N ASP A 48 -9.94 -12.59 -7.82
CA ASP A 48 -9.58 -13.86 -7.18
C ASP A 48 -8.09 -13.89 -6.81
N ALA A 49 -7.22 -13.36 -7.68
CA ALA A 49 -5.80 -13.20 -7.37
C ALA A 49 -5.58 -12.25 -6.18
N ALA A 50 -6.31 -11.13 -6.13
CA ALA A 50 -6.22 -10.18 -5.02
C ALA A 50 -6.71 -10.78 -3.69
N GLU A 51 -7.82 -11.51 -3.71
CA GLU A 51 -8.36 -12.22 -2.54
C GLU A 51 -7.34 -13.24 -2.03
N LYS A 52 -6.76 -14.07 -2.92
CA LYS A 52 -5.72 -15.03 -2.56
C LYS A 52 -4.50 -14.35 -1.95
N SER A 53 -3.98 -13.30 -2.57
CA SER A 53 -2.81 -12.57 -2.04
C SER A 53 -3.07 -11.95 -0.67
N LEU A 54 -4.29 -11.46 -0.40
CA LEU A 54 -4.65 -10.95 0.93
C LEU A 54 -4.65 -12.06 1.99
N LEU A 55 -5.14 -13.25 1.64
CA LEU A 55 -5.11 -14.41 2.54
C LEU A 55 -3.67 -14.90 2.80
N GLU A 56 -2.80 -14.90 1.78
CA GLU A 56 -1.40 -15.29 1.89
C GLU A 56 -0.58 -14.37 2.81
N LEU A 57 -0.95 -13.08 2.89
CA LEU A 57 -0.33 -12.16 3.85
C LEU A 57 -0.67 -12.51 5.32
N GLY A 58 -1.73 -13.29 5.55
CA GLY A 58 -2.08 -13.84 6.85
C GLY A 58 -2.70 -12.85 7.85
N PRO A 59 -2.99 -13.29 9.08
CA PRO A 59 -3.81 -12.54 10.04
C PRO A 59 -3.21 -11.20 10.48
N LYS A 60 -1.90 -10.98 10.28
CA LYS A 60 -1.21 -9.72 10.59
C LYS A 60 -1.77 -8.50 9.83
N ILE A 61 -2.48 -8.72 8.70
CA ILE A 61 -3.07 -7.62 7.94
C ILE A 61 -4.46 -7.21 8.42
N LEU A 62 -5.09 -7.94 9.34
CA LEU A 62 -6.40 -7.58 9.91
C LEU A 62 -6.51 -6.10 10.33
N PRO A 63 -5.55 -5.51 11.07
CA PRO A 63 -5.61 -4.09 11.43
C PRO A 63 -5.37 -3.12 10.25
N LEU A 64 -4.88 -3.62 9.11
CA LEU A 64 -4.59 -2.84 7.91
C LEU A 64 -5.73 -2.89 6.88
N LEU A 65 -6.65 -3.85 7.01
CA LEU A 65 -7.82 -3.96 6.13
C LEU A 65 -8.75 -2.76 6.36
N PRO A 66 -9.23 -2.11 5.28
CA PRO A 66 -10.18 -1.02 5.43
C PRO A 66 -11.51 -1.54 5.99
N GLU A 67 -12.23 -0.65 6.63
CA GLU A 67 -13.63 -0.89 6.99
C GLU A 67 -14.50 -0.97 5.72
N PRO A 68 -15.56 -1.79 5.72
CA PRO A 68 -16.47 -1.89 4.60
C PRO A 68 -17.09 -0.52 4.29
N SER A 69 -16.73 0.05 3.14
CA SER A 69 -17.25 1.35 2.69
C SER A 69 -18.52 1.16 1.87
N PRO A 70 -19.57 1.97 2.09
CA PRO A 70 -20.75 1.98 1.22
C PRO A 70 -20.45 2.43 -0.22
N ARG A 71 -19.27 3.02 -0.47
CA ARG A 71 -18.82 3.38 -1.83
C ARG A 71 -18.29 2.20 -2.63
N ALA A 72 -17.95 1.09 -1.98
CA ALA A 72 -17.51 -0.13 -2.64
C ALA A 72 -18.71 -0.92 -3.17
N SER A 73 -18.52 -1.62 -4.30
CA SER A 73 -19.52 -2.51 -4.85
C SER A 73 -19.96 -3.58 -3.84
N ALA A 74 -21.17 -4.12 -4.02
CA ALA A 74 -21.68 -5.19 -3.14
C ALA A 74 -20.74 -6.42 -3.14
N GLU A 75 -20.22 -6.79 -4.32
CA GLU A 75 -19.26 -7.89 -4.46
C GLU A 75 -17.97 -7.62 -3.68
N THR A 76 -17.38 -6.43 -3.81
CA THR A 76 -16.16 -6.05 -3.09
C THR A 76 -16.36 -6.07 -1.58
N ARG A 77 -17.51 -5.59 -1.09
CA ARG A 77 -17.85 -5.64 0.34
C ARG A 77 -17.97 -7.08 0.84
N GLU A 78 -18.61 -7.95 0.08
CA GLU A 78 -18.77 -9.36 0.44
C GLU A 78 -17.42 -10.08 0.46
N ARG A 79 -16.60 -9.91 -0.58
CA ARG A 79 -15.23 -10.45 -0.66
C ARG A 79 -14.39 -10.01 0.53
N LEU A 80 -14.37 -8.72 0.83
CA LEU A 80 -13.61 -8.18 1.95
C LEU A 80 -14.08 -8.74 3.31
N ALA A 81 -15.40 -8.92 3.48
CA ALA A 81 -15.95 -9.54 4.68
C ALA A 81 -15.51 -11.01 4.82
N ARG A 82 -15.53 -11.79 3.73
CA ARG A 82 -15.05 -13.18 3.73
C ARG A 82 -13.57 -13.27 4.07
N ILE A 83 -12.74 -12.40 3.48
CA ILE A 83 -11.30 -12.32 3.79
C ILE A 83 -11.08 -12.04 5.27
N ARG A 84 -11.80 -11.06 5.83
CA ARG A 84 -11.69 -10.71 7.26
C ARG A 84 -12.05 -11.90 8.16
N VAL A 85 -13.13 -12.62 7.84
CA VAL A 85 -13.55 -13.82 8.60
C VAL A 85 -12.52 -14.94 8.49
N ALA A 86 -11.99 -15.21 7.29
CA ALA A 86 -10.98 -16.25 7.09
C ALA A 86 -9.69 -15.94 7.87
N LEU A 87 -9.19 -14.71 7.77
CA LEU A 87 -8.00 -14.28 8.52
C LEU A 87 -8.24 -14.29 10.03
N GLN A 88 -9.43 -13.93 10.49
CA GLN A 88 -9.79 -13.98 11.90
C GLN A 88 -9.74 -15.42 12.43
N ARG A 89 -10.30 -16.39 11.69
CA ARG A 89 -10.22 -17.82 12.04
C ARG A 89 -8.78 -18.30 12.11
N THR A 90 -7.97 -18.01 11.09
CA THR A 90 -6.54 -18.37 11.09
C THR A 90 -5.78 -17.78 12.27
N ARG A 91 -6.14 -16.58 12.74
CA ARG A 91 -5.55 -15.98 13.94
C ARG A 91 -5.92 -16.74 15.21
N ASP A 92 -7.17 -17.15 15.31
CA ASP A 92 -7.73 -17.74 16.53
C ASP A 92 -7.38 -19.24 16.67
N GLU A 93 -7.05 -19.90 15.55
CA GLU A 93 -6.60 -21.29 15.47
C GLU A 93 -5.08 -21.48 15.68
N ALA A 94 -4.29 -20.40 15.64
CA ALA A 94 -2.82 -20.41 15.76
C ALA A 94 -2.36 -20.17 17.21
#